data_AF-A0AAE0B3I4-F1
#
_entry.id   AF-A0AAE0B3I4-F1
#
_cell.length_a   1.000
_cell.length_b   1.000
_cell.length_c   1.000
_cell.angle_alpha   90.00
_cell.angle_beta   90.00
_cell.angle_gamma   90.00
#
_symmetry.space_group_name_H-M   'P 1'
#
loop_
_entity.id
_entity.type
_entity.pdbx_description
1 polymer ?
#
loop_
_entity_poly.entity_id
_entity_poly.type
_entity_poly.pdbx_seq_one_letter_code
_entity_poly.pdbx_strand_id
1 'polypeptide(L)'
;MTRPNLGKQPRLRPWIIEKGIDLPSLVNTHVSATVATRQWVRYVQRPPKPNRNIMTKFYASTVSERFNSGGGGAILVQGIKVYITPDVITHYFTAPYVNVNDVCGIDWIKKFDQFQERMVEALRMDGEERWEQGFGLYRRDVQVDVAFWNTFLTYSLIPPQYHTEIFYEKGRLLHRLKTGRPIDIGLVIFRAIYNCGHNDSTSMVFPCFITAFYQ
;
A
#
# COMPACT_ATOMS: atom_id res chain seq x y z
N MET A 1 41.70 -13.50 27.06
CA MET A 1 41.46 -12.58 25.93
C MET A 1 40.05 -12.79 25.42
N THR A 2 39.12 -11.97 25.87
CA THR A 2 37.70 -11.97 25.48
C THR A 2 37.56 -11.24 24.16
N ARG A 3 37.02 -11.89 23.13
CA ARG A 3 36.72 -11.24 21.84
C ARG A 3 35.68 -10.14 22.08
N PRO A 4 35.88 -8.92 21.57
CA PRO A 4 34.87 -7.89 21.67
C PRO A 4 33.64 -8.31 20.85
N ASN A 5 32.49 -8.23 21.50
CA ASN A 5 31.19 -8.45 20.90
C ASN A 5 30.97 -7.31 19.89
N LEU A 6 31.28 -7.55 18.62
CA LEU A 6 30.90 -6.67 17.52
C LEU A 6 29.38 -6.70 17.46
N GLY A 7 28.76 -5.72 18.13
CA GLY A 7 27.33 -5.49 18.08
C GLY A 7 26.87 -5.57 16.64
N LYS A 8 25.89 -6.45 16.36
CA LYS A 8 25.28 -6.53 15.05
C LYS A 8 24.84 -5.12 14.68
N GLN A 9 25.48 -4.52 13.67
CA GLN A 9 24.98 -3.28 13.10
C GLN A 9 23.51 -3.50 12.76
N PRO A 10 22.60 -2.58 13.13
CA PRO A 10 21.20 -2.72 12.78
C PRO A 10 21.12 -2.91 11.27
N ARG A 11 20.64 -4.09 10.83
CA ARG A 11 20.45 -4.35 9.40
C ARG A 11 19.57 -3.24 8.85
N LEU A 12 20.09 -2.46 7.92
CA LEU A 12 19.34 -1.42 7.24
C LEU A 12 18.13 -2.08 6.57
N ARG A 13 16.92 -1.74 7.01
CA ARG A 13 15.68 -2.24 6.38
C ARG A 13 15.69 -1.84 4.90
N PRO A 14 15.47 -2.77 3.95
CA PRO A 14 15.36 -2.42 2.55
C PRO A 14 14.17 -1.49 2.32
N TRP A 15 14.19 -0.73 1.24
CA TRP A 15 13.07 0.13 0.86
C TRP A 15 12.40 -0.40 -0.38
N ILE A 16 11.08 -0.23 -0.42
CA ILE A 16 10.30 -0.56 -1.60
C ILE A 16 9.96 0.76 -2.28
N ILE A 17 10.69 1.03 -3.38
CA ILE A 17 10.54 2.25 -4.17
C ILE A 17 9.22 2.16 -4.94
N GLU A 18 8.41 3.20 -4.81
CA GLU A 18 7.14 3.30 -5.52
C GLU A 18 7.36 3.38 -7.03
N LYS A 19 6.55 2.63 -7.79
CA LYS A 19 6.65 2.59 -9.26
C LYS A 19 5.43 3.27 -9.87
N GLY A 20 5.66 4.32 -10.63
CA GLY A 20 4.61 4.93 -11.43
C GLY A 20 4.22 4.10 -12.65
N ILE A 21 3.06 4.43 -13.21
CA ILE A 21 2.55 3.96 -14.49
C ILE A 21 2.84 5.03 -15.55
N ASP A 22 3.32 4.61 -16.71
CA ASP A 22 3.44 5.48 -17.87
C ASP A 22 2.08 5.56 -18.59
N LEU A 23 1.19 6.42 -18.11
CA LEU A 23 -0.17 6.57 -18.67
C LEU A 23 -0.20 6.87 -20.18
N PRO A 24 0.69 7.72 -20.74
CA PRO A 24 0.73 7.99 -22.17
C PRO A 24 0.92 6.75 -23.06
N SER A 25 1.63 5.71 -22.59
CA SER A 25 1.81 4.47 -23.36
C SER A 25 0.65 3.48 -23.19
N LEU A 26 -0.32 3.78 -22.34
CA LEU A 26 -1.47 2.91 -22.04
C LEU A 26 -2.80 3.54 -22.46
N VAL A 27 -2.78 4.53 -23.34
CA VAL A 27 -4.00 5.15 -23.90
C VAL A 27 -4.92 4.08 -24.49
N ASN A 28 -6.23 4.22 -24.28
CA ASN A 28 -7.27 3.29 -24.72
C ASN A 28 -7.20 1.86 -24.14
N THR A 29 -6.47 1.66 -23.06
CA THR A 29 -6.48 0.39 -22.31
C THR A 29 -7.43 0.46 -21.11
N HIS A 30 -7.86 -0.71 -20.63
CA HIS A 30 -8.60 -0.84 -19.36
C HIS A 30 -7.87 -0.18 -18.18
N VAL A 31 -6.53 -0.15 -18.20
CA VAL A 31 -5.72 0.54 -17.18
C VAL A 31 -5.98 2.04 -17.19
N SER A 32 -5.89 2.68 -18.36
CA SER A 32 -6.14 4.13 -18.49
C SER A 32 -7.58 4.50 -18.11
N ALA A 33 -8.56 3.67 -18.50
CA ALA A 33 -9.96 3.86 -18.13
C ALA A 33 -10.17 3.74 -16.60
N THR A 34 -9.58 2.72 -15.97
CA THR A 34 -9.66 2.54 -14.51
C THR A 34 -9.04 3.73 -13.76
N VAL A 35 -7.87 4.22 -14.20
CA VAL A 35 -7.21 5.37 -13.59
C VAL A 35 -8.06 6.63 -13.72
N ALA A 36 -8.65 6.87 -14.90
CA ALA A 36 -9.53 8.00 -15.13
C ALA A 36 -10.80 7.94 -14.25
N THR A 37 -11.51 6.81 -14.28
CA THR A 37 -12.74 6.60 -13.48
C THR A 37 -12.51 6.77 -11.99
N ARG A 38 -11.32 6.38 -11.50
CA ARG A 38 -10.94 6.52 -10.07
C ARG A 38 -10.31 7.86 -9.73
N GLN A 39 -10.07 8.72 -10.72
CA GLN A 39 -9.34 9.98 -10.58
C GLN A 39 -7.93 9.78 -9.97
N TRP A 40 -7.27 8.69 -10.34
CA TRP A 40 -5.95 8.31 -9.82
C TRP A 40 -4.78 8.87 -10.64
N VAL A 41 -5.03 9.86 -11.50
CA VAL A 41 -4.03 10.36 -12.45
C VAL A 41 -2.75 10.80 -11.73
N ARG A 42 -2.86 11.59 -10.66
CA ARG A 42 -1.68 12.02 -9.87
C ARG A 42 -1.08 10.91 -9.04
N TYR A 43 -1.89 9.98 -8.55
CA TYR A 43 -1.42 8.85 -7.74
C TYR A 43 -0.54 7.88 -8.52
N VAL A 44 -0.90 7.57 -9.78
CA VAL A 44 -0.13 6.62 -10.58
C VAL A 44 1.07 7.26 -11.30
N GLN A 45 1.27 8.58 -11.19
CA GLN A 45 2.43 9.24 -11.81
C GLN A 45 3.74 8.71 -11.24
N ARG A 46 4.81 8.82 -12.03
CA ARG A 46 6.15 8.49 -11.54
C ARG A 46 6.49 9.38 -10.35
N PRO A 47 6.78 8.78 -9.19
CA PRO A 47 7.02 9.54 -7.98
C PRO A 47 8.40 10.20 -8.05
N PRO A 48 8.63 11.29 -7.28
CA PRO A 48 9.92 11.96 -7.26
C PRO A 48 11.02 11.07 -6.67
N LYS A 49 12.29 11.45 -6.86
CA LYS A 49 13.42 10.68 -6.32
C LYS A 49 13.37 10.64 -4.78
N PRO A 50 13.53 9.47 -4.15
CA PRO A 50 13.50 9.36 -2.70
C PRO A 50 14.78 9.91 -2.06
N ASN A 51 14.68 10.44 -0.84
CA ASN A 51 15.79 10.90 -0.02
C ASN A 51 15.99 9.99 1.19
N ARG A 52 17.14 9.31 1.21
CA ARG A 52 17.55 8.39 2.28
C ARG A 52 17.47 8.97 3.68
N ASN A 53 17.99 10.19 3.83
CA ASN A 53 18.21 10.79 5.13
C ASN A 53 16.88 11.25 5.73
N ILE A 54 15.97 11.75 4.90
CA ILE A 54 14.61 12.09 5.31
C ILE A 54 13.89 10.82 5.75
N MET A 55 13.91 9.79 4.91
CA MET A 55 13.22 8.53 5.16
C MET A 55 13.65 7.82 6.45
N THR A 56 14.96 7.72 6.66
CA THR A 56 15.50 7.05 7.84
C THR A 56 15.10 7.79 9.12
N LYS A 57 15.12 9.14 9.11
CA LYS A 57 14.73 9.95 10.26
C LYS A 57 13.22 9.97 10.47
N PHE A 58 12.44 9.93 9.39
CA PHE A 58 11.00 9.81 9.44
C PHE A 58 10.59 8.54 10.19
N TYR A 59 11.07 7.37 9.76
CA TYR A 59 10.71 6.10 10.40
C TYR A 59 11.34 5.90 11.79
N ALA A 60 12.46 6.57 12.09
CA ALA A 60 12.95 6.63 13.47
C ALA A 60 12.00 7.43 14.39
N SER A 61 11.24 8.37 13.83
CA SER A 61 10.34 9.28 14.57
C SER A 61 8.89 8.78 14.61
N THR A 62 8.50 7.86 13.71
CA THR A 62 7.17 7.23 13.69
C THR A 62 6.90 6.31 14.88
N VAL A 63 7.95 5.89 15.61
CA VAL A 63 7.83 5.01 16.80
C VAL A 63 7.22 5.75 18.00
N SER A 64 7.00 7.07 17.91
CA SER A 64 6.41 7.85 19.01
C SER A 64 4.89 7.60 19.16
N GLU A 65 4.40 7.59 20.40
CA GLU A 65 2.99 7.43 20.81
C GLU A 65 1.98 8.38 20.11
N ARG A 66 2.47 9.38 19.38
CA ARG A 66 1.66 10.39 18.67
C ARG A 66 1.16 9.92 17.30
N PHE A 67 1.72 8.85 16.74
CA PHE A 67 1.22 8.26 15.51
C PHE A 67 0.24 7.15 15.90
N ASN A 68 -1.05 7.48 16.03
CA ASN A 68 -2.09 6.51 16.41
C ASN A 68 -2.79 5.92 15.18
N SER A 69 -3.39 4.74 15.33
CA SER A 69 -3.97 3.95 14.24
C SER A 69 -5.24 4.56 13.61
N GLY A 70 -5.84 5.59 14.23
CA GLY A 70 -7.17 6.09 13.88
C GLY A 70 -7.24 7.51 13.31
N GLY A 71 -6.25 8.38 13.55
CA GLY A 71 -6.32 9.79 13.16
C GLY A 71 -5.04 10.39 12.59
N GLY A 72 -3.93 9.65 12.61
CA GLY A 72 -2.63 10.16 12.22
C GLY A 72 -2.09 11.24 13.16
N GLY A 73 -0.99 11.87 12.76
CA GLY A 73 -0.30 12.83 13.62
C GLY A 73 0.85 13.55 12.94
N ALA A 74 1.38 14.55 13.64
CA ALA A 74 2.58 15.27 13.22
C ALA A 74 3.83 14.50 13.67
N ILE A 75 4.64 14.08 12.70
CA ILE A 75 5.94 13.44 12.93
C ILE A 75 7.01 14.51 12.79
N LEU A 76 7.89 14.64 13.80
CA LEU A 76 8.99 15.60 13.74
C LEU A 76 10.19 14.98 13.03
N VAL A 77 10.55 15.49 11.86
CA VAL A 77 11.71 15.05 11.09
C VAL A 77 12.67 16.22 10.96
N GLN A 78 13.86 16.12 11.55
CA GLN A 78 14.87 17.20 11.55
C GLN A 78 14.34 18.58 12.00
N GLY A 79 13.38 18.61 12.93
CA GLY A 79 12.76 19.85 13.39
C GLY A 79 11.57 20.34 12.56
N ILE A 80 11.25 19.68 11.44
CA ILE A 80 10.08 19.96 10.60
C ILE A 80 8.93 19.04 11.02
N LYS A 81 7.72 19.59 11.20
CA LYS A 81 6.50 18.80 11.46
C LYS A 81 5.91 18.31 10.14
N VAL A 82 5.90 17.00 9.96
CA VAL A 82 5.30 16.30 8.81
C VAL A 82 3.95 15.74 9.22
N TYR A 83 2.86 16.22 8.64
CA TYR A 83 1.50 15.83 9.00
C TYR A 83 1.01 14.66 8.14
N ILE A 84 1.01 13.45 8.70
CA ILE A 84 0.59 12.25 7.96
C ILE A 84 -0.75 11.79 8.52
N THR A 85 -1.82 12.07 7.78
CA THR A 85 -3.20 11.57 8.02
C THR A 85 -3.80 11.08 6.70
N PRO A 86 -4.83 10.20 6.73
CA PRO A 86 -5.53 9.76 5.51
C PRO A 86 -5.98 10.93 4.64
N ASP A 87 -6.57 11.97 5.22
CA ASP A 87 -7.10 13.12 4.48
C ASP A 87 -6.01 13.91 3.76
N VAL A 88 -4.87 14.16 4.41
CA VAL A 88 -3.79 14.92 3.77
C VAL A 88 -3.16 14.09 2.65
N ILE A 89 -3.05 12.77 2.80
CA ILE A 89 -2.59 11.88 1.73
C ILE A 89 -3.58 11.87 0.56
N THR A 90 -4.87 11.72 0.82
CA THR A 90 -5.94 11.75 -0.19
C THR A 90 -5.92 13.07 -0.96
N HIS A 91 -5.79 14.20 -0.24
CA HIS A 91 -5.68 15.53 -0.84
C HIS A 91 -4.42 15.68 -1.70
N TYR A 92 -3.26 15.22 -1.19
CA TYR A 92 -2.00 15.25 -1.95
C TYR A 92 -2.13 14.55 -3.31
N PHE A 93 -2.81 13.40 -3.35
CA PHE A 93 -3.02 12.65 -4.59
C PHE A 93 -4.22 13.12 -5.41
N THR A 94 -4.94 14.17 -4.98
CA THR A 94 -6.19 14.62 -5.63
C THR A 94 -7.18 13.49 -5.83
N ALA A 95 -7.20 12.53 -4.90
CA ALA A 95 -8.07 11.36 -4.97
C ALA A 95 -9.44 11.67 -4.35
N PRO A 96 -10.51 10.99 -4.80
CA PRO A 96 -11.84 11.22 -4.27
C PRO A 96 -11.91 10.74 -2.82
N TYR A 97 -12.53 11.55 -1.96
CA TYR A 97 -12.89 11.11 -0.63
C TYR A 97 -13.90 9.98 -0.73
N VAL A 98 -13.64 8.91 0.00
CA VAL A 98 -14.54 7.77 0.09
C VAL A 98 -15.22 7.83 1.45
N ASN A 99 -16.56 7.81 1.48
CA ASN A 99 -17.30 7.80 2.73
C ASN A 99 -16.90 6.58 3.56
N VAL A 100 -16.51 6.76 4.82
CA VAL A 100 -16.05 5.69 5.74
C VAL A 100 -17.01 4.48 5.77
N ASN A 101 -18.31 4.69 5.53
CA ASN A 101 -19.32 3.63 5.44
C ASN A 101 -19.25 2.80 4.14
N ASP A 102 -18.69 3.37 3.06
CA ASP A 102 -18.39 2.72 1.77
C ASP A 102 -16.92 2.27 1.66
N VAL A 103 -16.06 2.82 2.50
CA VAL A 103 -14.66 2.40 2.64
C VAL A 103 -14.67 0.97 3.19
N CYS A 104 -13.92 0.08 2.54
CA CYS A 104 -13.36 -1.02 3.31
C CYS A 104 -12.35 -0.34 4.24
N GLY A 105 -12.83 0.11 5.39
CA GLY A 105 -11.94 0.31 6.52
C GLY A 105 -11.27 -1.03 6.72
N ILE A 106 -9.95 -1.05 6.76
CA ILE A 106 -9.16 -2.17 7.26
C ILE A 106 -9.41 -2.27 8.78
N ASP A 107 -10.69 -2.39 9.17
CA ASP A 107 -11.11 -2.96 10.44
C ASP A 107 -11.50 -4.40 10.13
N TRP A 108 -10.62 -5.26 10.63
CA TRP A 108 -10.58 -6.69 10.53
C TRP A 108 -11.53 -7.34 11.57
N ILE A 109 -11.90 -8.60 11.31
CA ILE A 109 -12.52 -9.56 12.23
C ILE A 109 -14.01 -9.30 12.54
N LYS A 110 -14.94 -9.90 11.76
CA LYS A 110 -16.19 -10.55 12.26
C LYS A 110 -17.28 -10.87 11.22
N LYS A 111 -17.16 -10.53 9.93
CA LYS A 111 -18.17 -10.95 8.92
C LYS A 111 -17.48 -11.63 7.74
N PHE A 112 -17.03 -12.87 7.94
CA PHE A 112 -15.87 -13.39 7.20
C PHE A 112 -16.07 -14.51 6.18
N ASP A 113 -17.24 -15.15 6.04
CA ASP A 113 -17.29 -16.35 5.19
C ASP A 113 -17.87 -16.11 3.77
N GLN A 114 -18.99 -15.41 3.63
CA GLN A 114 -19.66 -15.27 2.31
C GLN A 114 -18.95 -14.32 1.32
N PHE A 115 -18.03 -13.46 1.78
CA PHE A 115 -17.33 -12.51 0.92
C PHE A 115 -16.07 -13.10 0.29
N GLN A 116 -15.59 -14.25 0.78
CA GLN A 116 -14.36 -14.90 0.30
C GLN A 116 -14.59 -15.59 -1.05
N GLU A 117 -15.64 -16.39 -1.20
CA GLU A 117 -15.93 -17.15 -2.43
C GLU A 117 -16.14 -16.24 -3.65
N ARG A 118 -16.97 -15.19 -3.53
CA ARG A 118 -17.18 -14.21 -4.62
C ARG A 118 -15.92 -13.45 -5.00
N MET A 119 -15.00 -13.26 -4.06
CA MET A 119 -13.71 -12.62 -4.32
C MET A 119 -12.76 -13.54 -5.10
N VAL A 120 -12.80 -14.85 -4.83
CA VAL A 120 -12.01 -15.86 -5.56
C VAL A 120 -12.46 -15.94 -7.00
N GLU A 121 -13.76 -16.14 -7.21
CA GLU A 121 -14.36 -16.20 -8.55
C GLU A 121 -14.03 -14.97 -9.36
N ALA A 122 -14.15 -13.78 -8.75
CA ALA A 122 -13.84 -12.54 -9.42
C ALA A 122 -12.36 -12.39 -9.77
N LEU A 123 -11.40 -12.98 -9.04
CA LEU A 123 -9.97 -12.75 -9.30
C LEU A 123 -9.32 -13.78 -10.24
N ARG A 124 -9.94 -14.96 -10.41
CA ARG A 124 -9.40 -16.08 -11.20
C ARG A 124 -9.78 -16.03 -12.68
N MET A 125 -9.05 -16.78 -13.49
CA MET A 125 -9.50 -17.19 -14.84
C MET A 125 -10.76 -18.06 -14.68
N ASP A 126 -11.78 -17.86 -15.52
CA ASP A 126 -13.10 -18.50 -15.39
C ASP A 126 -13.01 -20.01 -15.08
N GLY A 127 -13.71 -20.46 -14.03
CA GLY A 127 -14.07 -21.88 -13.85
C GLY A 127 -13.29 -22.74 -12.85
N GLU A 128 -12.43 -22.21 -11.96
CA GLU A 128 -11.78 -23.05 -10.93
C GLU A 128 -12.05 -22.60 -9.47
N GLU A 129 -12.42 -23.57 -8.62
CA GLU A 129 -13.06 -23.31 -7.31
C GLU A 129 -12.12 -23.26 -6.09
N ARG A 130 -10.88 -23.76 -6.16
CA ARG A 130 -10.10 -23.95 -4.91
C ARG A 130 -9.21 -22.76 -4.55
N TRP A 131 -9.66 -21.94 -3.59
CA TRP A 131 -8.80 -21.16 -2.70
C TRP A 131 -8.94 -21.73 -1.29
N GLU A 132 -7.87 -22.31 -0.74
CA GLU A 132 -7.91 -22.87 0.61
C GLU A 132 -7.69 -21.76 1.65
N GLN A 133 -8.57 -21.70 2.65
CA GLN A 133 -8.48 -20.75 3.76
C GLN A 133 -7.08 -20.80 4.39
N GLY A 134 -6.36 -19.68 4.37
CA GLY A 134 -5.03 -19.55 4.98
C GLY A 134 -3.85 -19.58 4.01
N PHE A 135 -4.06 -19.90 2.73
CA PHE A 135 -3.03 -19.86 1.69
C PHE A 135 -3.28 -18.69 0.74
N GLY A 136 -2.25 -18.04 0.17
CA GLY A 136 -2.47 -16.97 -0.81
C GLY A 136 -2.80 -17.47 -2.22
N LEU A 137 -3.45 -16.63 -3.04
CA LEU A 137 -3.61 -16.91 -4.47
C LEU A 137 -2.27 -16.78 -5.17
N TYR A 138 -1.88 -17.77 -5.98
CA TYR A 138 -0.66 -17.65 -6.78
C TYR A 138 -0.86 -16.69 -7.94
N ARG A 139 0.20 -15.95 -8.28
CA ARG A 139 0.18 -14.97 -9.39
C ARG A 139 -0.20 -15.59 -10.74
N ARG A 140 0.04 -16.88 -10.95
CA ARG A 140 -0.29 -17.60 -12.19
C ARG A 140 -1.79 -17.86 -12.36
N ASP A 141 -2.57 -17.80 -11.28
CA ASP A 141 -3.98 -18.21 -11.26
C ASP A 141 -4.93 -17.01 -11.42
N VAL A 142 -4.40 -15.79 -11.53
CA VAL A 142 -5.20 -14.56 -11.68
C VAL A 142 -5.29 -14.08 -13.13
N GLN A 143 -6.40 -13.40 -13.45
CA GLN A 143 -6.60 -12.79 -14.76
C GLN A 143 -5.49 -11.78 -15.11
N VAL A 144 -5.21 -11.57 -16.40
CA VAL A 144 -4.10 -10.73 -16.88
C VAL A 144 -4.20 -9.28 -16.38
N ASP A 145 -5.41 -8.71 -16.35
CA ASP A 145 -5.68 -7.38 -15.82
C ASP A 145 -5.47 -7.31 -14.30
N VAL A 146 -5.90 -8.35 -13.56
CA VAL A 146 -5.65 -8.51 -12.12
C VAL A 146 -4.14 -8.65 -11.85
N ALA A 147 -3.39 -9.35 -12.71
CA ALA A 147 -1.94 -9.49 -12.59
C ALA A 147 -1.19 -8.15 -12.75
N PHE A 148 -1.64 -7.29 -13.68
CA PHE A 148 -1.15 -5.93 -13.81
C PHE A 148 -1.39 -5.14 -12.52
N TRP A 149 -2.64 -5.11 -12.04
CA TRP A 149 -2.99 -4.37 -10.83
C TRP A 149 -2.31 -4.93 -9.59
N ASN A 150 -2.12 -6.24 -9.51
CA ASN A 150 -1.36 -6.88 -8.43
C ASN A 150 0.09 -6.39 -8.43
N THR A 151 0.71 -6.30 -9.60
CA THR A 151 2.06 -5.76 -9.76
C THR A 151 2.10 -4.30 -9.32
N PHE A 152 1.14 -3.48 -9.78
CA PHE A 152 1.06 -2.07 -9.40
C PHE A 152 0.87 -1.89 -7.88
N LEU A 153 -0.10 -2.58 -7.27
CA LEU A 153 -0.36 -2.52 -5.82
C LEU A 153 0.86 -2.96 -5.01
N THR A 154 1.56 -3.99 -5.46
CA THR A 154 2.78 -4.52 -4.83
C THR A 154 3.90 -3.48 -4.76
N TYR A 155 3.98 -2.56 -5.73
CA TYR A 155 5.01 -1.53 -5.72
C TYR A 155 4.49 -0.17 -5.25
N SER A 156 3.18 0.07 -5.22
CA SER A 156 2.65 1.43 -5.05
C SER A 156 1.67 1.60 -3.90
N LEU A 157 1.15 0.52 -3.29
CA LEU A 157 0.10 0.62 -2.26
C LEU A 157 0.28 -0.34 -1.07
N ILE A 158 0.55 -1.63 -1.33
CA ILE A 158 0.83 -2.64 -0.30
C ILE A 158 2.10 -3.40 -0.69
N PRO A 159 3.27 -2.87 -0.30
CA PRO A 159 4.54 -3.55 -0.50
C PRO A 159 4.53 -4.93 0.18
N PRO A 160 4.96 -6.00 -0.51
CA PRO A 160 4.84 -7.36 -0.01
C PRO A 160 5.81 -7.60 1.15
N GLN A 161 5.36 -8.34 2.16
CA GLN A 161 6.25 -9.05 3.08
C GLN A 161 6.76 -10.36 2.45
N TYR A 162 5.98 -10.97 1.53
CA TYR A 162 6.33 -12.17 0.75
C TYR A 162 5.87 -12.03 -0.72
N HIS A 163 6.68 -12.52 -1.67
CA HIS A 163 6.54 -12.22 -3.11
C HIS A 163 5.70 -13.22 -3.92
N THR A 164 5.32 -14.36 -3.35
CA THR A 164 4.71 -15.48 -4.09
C THR A 164 3.19 -15.48 -4.07
N GLU A 165 2.59 -14.79 -3.11
CA GLU A 165 1.19 -14.96 -2.74
C GLU A 165 0.43 -13.62 -2.67
N ILE A 166 -0.79 -13.61 -3.22
CA ILE A 166 -1.75 -12.54 -3.00
C ILE A 166 -2.46 -12.84 -1.67
N PHE A 167 -1.99 -12.17 -0.62
CA PHE A 167 -2.64 -12.23 0.69
C PHE A 167 -3.99 -11.51 0.68
N TYR A 168 -4.81 -11.85 1.66
CA TYR A 168 -6.22 -11.43 1.76
C TYR A 168 -6.44 -9.91 1.56
N GLU A 169 -5.62 -9.07 2.18
CA GLU A 169 -5.74 -7.60 2.05
C GLU A 169 -5.54 -7.12 0.61
N LYS A 170 -4.55 -7.70 -0.07
CA LYS A 170 -4.25 -7.39 -1.47
C LYS A 170 -5.36 -7.94 -2.38
N GLY A 171 -5.88 -9.14 -2.09
CA GLY A 171 -7.04 -9.71 -2.79
C GLY A 171 -8.26 -8.80 -2.72
N ARG A 172 -8.57 -8.23 -1.55
CA ARG A 172 -9.70 -7.29 -1.39
C ARG A 172 -9.55 -6.03 -2.22
N LEU A 173 -8.34 -5.47 -2.28
CA LEU A 173 -8.07 -4.30 -3.13
C LEU A 173 -8.23 -4.64 -4.60
N LEU A 174 -7.72 -5.78 -5.05
CA LEU A 174 -7.88 -6.26 -6.42
C LEU A 174 -9.35 -6.48 -6.79
N HIS A 175 -10.12 -7.07 -5.87
CA HIS A 175 -11.55 -7.26 -6.09
C HIS A 175 -12.30 -5.93 -6.16
N ARG A 176 -11.97 -4.96 -5.29
CA ARG A 176 -12.55 -3.61 -5.39
C ARG A 176 -12.16 -2.91 -6.69
N LEU A 177 -10.92 -3.07 -7.15
CA LEU A 177 -10.46 -2.57 -8.45
C LEU A 177 -11.36 -3.12 -9.56
N LYS A 178 -11.53 -4.45 -9.60
CA LYS A 178 -12.32 -5.15 -10.61
C LYS A 178 -13.83 -4.82 -10.56
N THR A 179 -14.40 -4.73 -9.37
CA THR A 179 -15.84 -4.45 -9.18
C THR A 179 -16.19 -2.96 -9.23
N GLY A 180 -15.24 -2.08 -9.55
CA GLY A 180 -15.47 -0.63 -9.60
C GLY A 180 -15.76 0.01 -8.23
N ARG A 181 -15.66 -0.73 -7.13
CA ARG A 181 -15.93 -0.20 -5.79
C ARG A 181 -14.88 0.86 -5.39
N PRO A 182 -15.27 1.91 -4.65
CA PRO A 182 -14.34 2.94 -4.18
C PRO A 182 -13.18 2.37 -3.35
N ILE A 183 -12.01 3.01 -3.40
CA ILE A 183 -10.84 2.64 -2.60
C ILE A 183 -10.26 3.94 -2.02
N ASP A 184 -10.14 3.99 -0.70
CA ASP A 184 -9.51 5.09 0.01
C ASP A 184 -7.99 4.89 0.02
N ILE A 185 -7.31 5.48 -0.97
CA ILE A 185 -5.86 5.35 -1.08
C ILE A 185 -5.13 6.05 0.06
N GLY A 186 -5.68 7.14 0.61
CA GLY A 186 -5.07 7.86 1.71
C GLY A 186 -5.02 7.02 2.97
N LEU A 187 -6.13 6.35 3.29
CA LEU A 187 -6.20 5.44 4.43
C LEU A 187 -5.30 4.22 4.26
N VAL A 188 -5.21 3.65 3.05
CA VAL A 188 -4.34 2.49 2.80
C VAL A 188 -2.87 2.86 2.97
N ILE A 189 -2.43 3.97 2.37
CA ILE A 189 -1.04 4.46 2.48
C ILE A 189 -0.72 4.81 3.94
N PHE A 190 -1.63 5.51 4.62
CA PHE A 190 -1.50 5.85 6.03
C PHE A 190 -1.22 4.61 6.90
N ARG A 191 -2.06 3.57 6.76
CA ARG A 191 -1.92 2.33 7.53
C ARG A 191 -0.63 1.58 7.20
N ALA A 192 -0.23 1.55 5.93
CA ALA A 192 1.03 0.93 5.55
C ALA A 192 2.25 1.64 6.17
N ILE A 193 2.23 2.98 6.23
CA ILE A 193 3.23 3.78 6.95
C ILE A 193 3.19 3.48 8.45
N TYR A 194 1.99 3.41 9.05
CA TYR A 194 1.78 3.10 10.46
C TYR A 194 2.34 1.73 10.86
N ASN A 195 1.98 0.68 10.14
CA ASN A 195 2.45 -0.68 10.39
C ASN A 195 3.98 -0.75 10.23
N CYS A 196 4.54 -0.05 9.24
CA CYS A 196 5.99 0.01 9.04
C CYS A 196 6.72 0.71 10.20
N GLY A 197 6.17 1.81 10.70
CA GLY A 197 6.68 2.57 11.84
C GLY A 197 6.68 1.77 13.14
N HIS A 198 5.70 0.89 13.34
CA HIS A 198 5.56 0.04 14.54
C HIS A 198 6.31 -1.30 14.44
N ASN A 199 7.23 -1.42 13.48
CA ASN A 199 8.07 -2.61 13.23
C ASN A 199 7.30 -3.87 12.83
N ASP A 200 6.05 -3.75 12.40
CA ASP A 200 5.29 -4.86 11.82
C ASP A 200 5.70 -5.14 10.36
N SER A 201 6.77 -4.50 9.86
CA SER A 201 7.28 -4.67 8.50
C SER A 201 8.80 -4.83 8.45
N THR A 202 9.24 -5.75 7.60
CA THR A 202 10.66 -6.00 7.27
C THR A 202 11.27 -4.92 6.37
N SER A 203 10.44 -4.09 5.72
CA SER A 203 10.86 -3.09 4.73
C SER A 203 10.25 -1.71 5.02
N MET A 204 10.99 -0.64 4.71
CA MET A 204 10.45 0.72 4.69
C MET A 204 9.66 0.97 3.41
N VAL A 205 8.47 1.53 3.58
CA VAL A 205 7.52 1.77 2.49
C VAL A 205 7.39 3.26 2.18
N PHE A 206 6.89 3.58 1.00
CA PHE A 206 6.61 4.95 0.56
C PHE A 206 7.78 5.97 0.59
N PRO A 207 9.00 5.59 0.17
CA PRO A 207 10.16 6.48 0.22
C PRO A 207 10.03 7.76 -0.60
N CYS A 208 9.42 7.68 -1.77
CA CYS A 208 9.25 8.84 -2.64
C CYS A 208 8.15 9.77 -2.12
N PHE A 209 7.03 9.22 -1.66
CA PHE A 209 5.95 9.99 -1.05
C PHE A 209 6.43 10.76 0.18
N ILE A 210 7.07 10.09 1.14
CA ILE A 210 7.58 10.74 2.36
C ILE A 210 8.58 11.85 2.02
N THR A 211 9.42 11.64 1.00
CA THR A 211 10.37 12.66 0.54
C THR A 211 9.66 13.87 -0.06
N ALA A 212 8.63 13.66 -0.88
CA ALA A 212 7.83 14.73 -1.48
C ALA A 212 7.08 15.54 -0.42
N PHE A 213 6.65 14.86 0.64
CA PHE A 213 5.83 15.41 1.70
C PHE A 213 6.64 16.11 2.81
N TYR A 214 7.96 15.93 2.81
CA TYR A 214 8.89 16.60 3.72
C TYR A 214 9.29 18.03 3.26
N GLN A 215 8.80 18.49 2.10
CA GLN A 215 9.05 19.84 1.58
C GLN A 215 8.29 20.90 2.38
#